data_AF-A0AAJ8MUM1-F1
#
_entry.id   AF-A0AAJ8MUM1-F1
#
_cell.length_a   1.000
_cell.length_b   1.000
_cell.length_c   1.000
_cell.angle_alpha   90.00
_cell.angle_beta   90.00
_cell.angle_gamma   90.00
#
_symmetry.space_group_name_H-M   'P 1'
#
loop_
_entity.id
_entity.type
_entity.pdbx_description
1 polymer ?
#
loop_
_entity_poly.entity_id
_entity_poly.type
_entity_poly.pdbx_seq_one_letter_code
_entity_poly.pdbx_strand_id
1 'polypeptide(L)'
;MHLALSSLELCIRTTPIISCNRDTNRYTTTLPDPQAQPMMSTLASTPTATSDGSGRNPIGEISLSKLLSTLTLTLHPTTYVFSTIPLSSPLLDTIPLSSASEEILLTFREKEGMTLILSLAKAEEFGLNYQFRSKMITCNVHSSLEAVGFIAVLARELAGQGRGIGCNVISGYYHDHLFVQEGQEQEAMEVLEQVARDAKERGA
;
A
#
# COMPACT_ATOMS: atom_id res chain seq x y z
N MET A 1 45.72 6.47 -22.42
CA MET A 1 46.01 5.39 -21.45
C MET A 1 44.73 5.16 -20.65
N HIS A 2 44.06 4.03 -20.87
CA HIS A 2 44.02 2.87 -19.94
C HIS A 2 43.22 3.20 -18.65
N LEU A 3 42.03 2.61 -18.39
CA LEU A 3 41.76 1.20 -18.05
C LEU A 3 42.50 0.76 -16.77
N ALA A 4 41.93 0.03 -15.80
CA ALA A 4 40.54 -0.41 -15.55
C ALA A 4 40.49 -1.16 -14.19
N LEU A 5 39.29 -1.34 -13.58
CA LEU A 5 38.94 -2.41 -12.59
C LEU A 5 39.79 -2.39 -11.27
N SER A 6 39.49 -3.00 -10.11
CA SER A 6 38.38 -3.71 -9.43
C SER A 6 38.58 -3.52 -7.90
N SER A 7 37.83 -4.04 -6.90
CA SER A 7 36.75 -5.05 -6.86
C SER A 7 35.90 -4.93 -5.56
N LEU A 8 35.18 -6.00 -5.22
CA LEU A 8 34.47 -6.37 -3.97
C LEU A 8 35.00 -5.79 -2.63
N GLU A 9 34.09 -5.39 -1.73
CA GLU A 9 33.77 -6.26 -0.57
C GLU A 9 32.34 -6.09 -0.03
N LEU A 10 31.75 -7.21 0.39
CA LEU A 10 30.39 -7.35 0.89
C LEU A 10 30.42 -7.31 2.43
N CYS A 11 29.86 -6.27 3.07
CA CYS A 11 29.73 -6.24 4.53
C CYS A 11 28.26 -6.22 4.97
N ILE A 12 27.70 -7.42 5.14
CA ILE A 12 26.46 -7.65 5.87
C ILE A 12 26.70 -7.24 7.33
N ARG A 13 25.98 -6.23 7.83
CA ARG A 13 25.89 -5.97 9.28
C ARG A 13 24.44 -5.78 9.71
N THR A 14 23.96 -6.84 10.35
CA THR A 14 22.76 -6.90 11.17
C THR A 14 22.75 -5.80 12.23
N THR A 15 21.61 -5.13 12.36
CA THR A 15 21.31 -4.23 13.50
C THR A 15 21.17 -5.03 14.80
N PRO A 16 21.84 -4.63 15.90
CA PRO A 16 21.62 -5.26 17.20
C PRO A 16 20.28 -4.80 17.80
N ILE A 17 19.51 -5.75 18.34
CA ILE A 17 18.32 -5.45 19.14
C ILE A 17 18.78 -4.95 20.52
N ILE A 18 18.59 -3.66 20.80
CA ILE A 18 18.84 -3.10 22.13
C ILE A 18 17.54 -3.16 22.94
N SER A 19 17.40 -4.21 23.75
CA SER A 19 16.40 -4.25 24.81
C SER A 19 16.93 -3.49 26.02
N CYS A 20 16.29 -2.38 26.37
CA CYS A 20 16.67 -1.56 27.52
C CYS A 20 15.98 -2.07 28.79
N ASN A 21 16.72 -2.76 29.66
CA ASN A 21 16.23 -3.07 31.00
C ASN A 21 16.82 -2.07 32.01
N ARG A 22 15.95 -1.27 32.63
CA ARG A 22 16.31 -0.42 33.77
C ARG A 22 16.53 -1.35 34.97
N ASP A 23 17.77 -1.45 35.46
CA ASP A 23 18.11 -1.46 36.91
C ASP A 23 19.56 -1.89 37.26
N THR A 24 20.38 -2.41 36.33
CA THR A 24 21.80 -2.70 36.64
C THR A 24 22.80 -2.30 35.55
N ASN A 25 23.79 -1.49 35.92
CA ASN A 25 24.87 -1.02 35.04
C ASN A 25 25.97 -2.09 34.86
N ARG A 26 25.71 -3.12 34.03
CA ARG A 26 26.72 -4.10 33.58
C ARG A 26 26.53 -4.45 32.10
N TYR A 27 27.60 -4.29 31.33
CA TYR A 27 27.68 -4.79 29.96
C TYR A 27 28.32 -6.18 29.95
N THR A 28 27.66 -7.17 29.35
CA THR A 28 28.22 -8.51 29.12
C THR A 28 27.97 -8.92 27.67
N THR A 29 29.05 -9.08 26.91
CA THR A 29 29.01 -9.57 25.52
C THR A 29 29.07 -11.09 25.51
N THR A 30 28.06 -11.75 24.95
CA THR A 30 28.11 -13.19 24.64
C THR A 30 28.20 -13.40 23.13
N LEU A 31 29.30 -14.01 22.68
CA LEU A 31 29.47 -14.49 21.31
C LEU A 31 28.93 -15.92 21.20
N PRO A 32 28.32 -16.32 20.06
CA PRO A 32 27.93 -17.71 19.82
C PRO A 32 29.15 -18.61 19.49
N ASP A 33 29.07 -19.87 19.91
CA ASP A 33 30.10 -20.91 19.78
C ASP A 33 30.26 -21.41 18.32
N PRO A 34 31.50 -21.50 17.77
CA PRO A 34 31.74 -21.95 16.41
C PRO A 34 31.76 -23.50 16.20
N GLN A 35 31.45 -24.35 17.19
CA GLN A 35 31.57 -25.82 17.06
C GLN A 35 30.29 -26.65 17.25
N ALA A 36 29.26 -26.40 16.44
CA ALA A 36 28.11 -27.31 16.30
C ALA A 36 28.18 -28.11 14.97
N GLN A 37 28.50 -29.41 15.04
CA GLN A 37 28.49 -30.32 13.89
C GLN A 37 27.07 -30.85 13.58
N PRO A 38 26.69 -31.07 12.31
CA PRO A 38 25.40 -31.69 11.98
C PRO A 38 25.48 -33.22 12.11
N MET A 39 24.55 -33.83 12.85
CA MET A 39 24.39 -35.28 12.89
C MET A 39 23.51 -35.77 11.73
N MET A 40 23.99 -36.76 10.97
CA MET A 40 23.13 -37.51 10.04
C MET A 40 22.17 -38.42 10.79
N SER A 41 20.89 -38.45 10.38
CA SER A 41 19.96 -39.51 10.76
C SER A 41 19.06 -39.91 9.59
N THR A 42 19.30 -41.13 9.13
CA THR A 42 18.39 -42.14 8.56
C THR A 42 17.17 -41.74 7.70
N LEU A 43 17.12 -42.36 6.52
CA LEU A 43 16.00 -42.36 5.57
C LEU A 43 14.67 -42.85 6.18
N ALA A 44 13.58 -42.15 5.88
CA ALA A 44 12.22 -42.66 6.01
C ALA A 44 11.34 -42.20 4.83
N SER A 45 10.86 -43.20 4.08
CA SER A 45 9.78 -43.28 3.10
C SER A 45 8.94 -42.04 2.75
N THR A 46 8.86 -41.75 1.45
CA THR A 46 7.89 -40.84 0.82
C THR A 46 6.43 -41.25 1.10
N PRO A 47 5.57 -40.35 1.60
CA PRO A 47 4.12 -40.53 1.54
C PRO A 47 3.60 -40.04 0.18
N THR A 48 3.06 -40.96 -0.62
CA THR A 48 2.31 -40.63 -1.84
C THR A 48 1.02 -39.91 -1.47
N ALA A 49 0.98 -38.58 -1.62
CA ALA A 49 -0.23 -37.81 -1.44
C ALA A 49 -1.16 -37.98 -2.65
N THR A 50 -2.26 -38.69 -2.44
CA THR A 50 -3.34 -38.88 -3.40
C THR A 50 -4.10 -37.57 -3.66
N SER A 51 -4.65 -37.45 -4.87
CA SER A 51 -5.66 -36.44 -5.21
C SER A 51 -6.88 -36.49 -4.28
N ASP A 52 -7.31 -35.33 -3.74
CA ASP A 52 -8.54 -34.63 -4.15
C ASP A 52 -8.74 -33.34 -3.29
N GLY A 53 -9.65 -32.44 -3.68
CA GLY A 53 -10.28 -31.50 -2.72
C GLY A 53 -9.86 -30.01 -2.74
N SER A 54 -10.34 -29.26 -3.74
CA SER A 54 -10.82 -27.87 -3.61
C SER A 54 -9.98 -26.86 -2.77
N GLY A 55 -8.85 -26.42 -3.33
CA GLY A 55 -8.08 -25.26 -2.85
C GLY A 55 -8.07 -24.06 -3.82
N ARG A 56 -9.14 -23.84 -4.60
CA ARG A 56 -9.20 -22.69 -5.52
C ARG A 56 -9.55 -21.42 -4.75
N ASN A 57 -8.55 -20.55 -4.54
CA ASN A 57 -8.81 -19.13 -4.37
C ASN A 57 -9.64 -18.69 -5.59
N PRO A 58 -10.82 -18.05 -5.43
CA PRO A 58 -11.67 -17.72 -6.57
C PRO A 58 -10.89 -16.77 -7.50
N ILE A 59 -10.75 -17.18 -8.76
CA ILE A 59 -10.20 -16.32 -9.81
C ILE A 59 -11.14 -15.13 -9.89
N GLY A 60 -10.66 -13.95 -9.51
CA GLY A 60 -11.47 -12.73 -9.43
C GLY A 60 -12.10 -12.39 -10.78
N GLU A 61 -13.22 -11.66 -10.75
CA GLU A 61 -14.00 -11.43 -11.96
C GLU A 61 -13.21 -10.55 -12.96
N ILE A 62 -12.91 -11.14 -14.12
CA ILE A 62 -12.16 -10.49 -15.20
C ILE A 62 -13.06 -9.72 -16.18
N SER A 63 -14.38 -9.93 -16.12
CA SER A 63 -15.33 -9.23 -16.97
C SER A 63 -15.61 -7.82 -16.44
N LEU A 64 -15.08 -6.81 -17.15
CA LEU A 64 -15.22 -5.40 -16.78
C LEU A 64 -16.68 -4.97 -16.53
N SER A 65 -17.65 -5.46 -17.30
CA SER A 65 -19.07 -5.12 -17.11
C SER A 65 -19.64 -5.66 -15.80
N LYS A 66 -19.33 -6.92 -15.44
CA LYS A 66 -19.75 -7.51 -14.17
C LYS A 66 -19.02 -6.90 -12.96
N LEU A 67 -17.74 -6.57 -13.13
CA LEU A 67 -16.94 -5.91 -12.12
C LEU A 67 -17.54 -4.53 -11.81
N LEU A 68 -17.84 -3.73 -12.85
CA LEU A 68 -18.52 -2.44 -12.68
C LEU A 68 -19.95 -2.58 -12.10
N SER A 69 -20.71 -3.62 -12.45
CA SER A 69 -22.07 -3.82 -11.91
C SER A 69 -22.10 -4.30 -10.45
N THR A 70 -20.96 -4.72 -9.90
CA THR A 70 -20.78 -5.12 -8.49
C THR A 70 -19.99 -4.08 -7.68
N LEU A 71 -19.63 -2.95 -8.29
CA LEU A 71 -18.96 -1.84 -7.62
C LEU A 71 -19.85 -1.25 -6.52
N THR A 72 -19.31 -1.19 -5.31
CA THR A 72 -19.90 -0.43 -4.19
C THR A 72 -18.86 0.52 -3.62
N LEU A 73 -19.29 1.71 -3.21
CA LEU A 73 -18.39 2.84 -2.90
C LEU A 73 -18.50 3.22 -1.43
N THR A 74 -17.36 3.48 -0.78
CA THR A 74 -17.32 3.99 0.60
C THR A 74 -16.62 5.33 0.63
N LEU A 75 -17.37 6.42 0.83
CA LEU A 75 -16.82 7.74 1.13
C LEU A 75 -16.36 7.80 2.59
N HIS A 76 -15.11 8.19 2.81
CA HIS A 76 -14.54 8.36 4.15
C HIS A 76 -14.75 9.80 4.65
N PRO A 77 -15.13 10.00 5.93
CA PRO A 77 -15.39 11.34 6.46
C PRO A 77 -14.11 12.16 6.65
N THR A 78 -12.98 11.48 6.90
CA THR A 78 -11.67 12.09 7.14
C THR A 78 -11.18 12.87 5.92
N THR A 79 -10.65 14.07 6.15
CA THR A 79 -9.88 14.81 5.13
C THR A 79 -8.43 14.34 5.18
N TYR A 80 -7.94 13.87 4.04
CA TYR A 80 -6.57 13.45 3.82
C TYR A 80 -5.80 14.53 3.06
N VAL A 81 -4.48 14.50 3.20
CA VAL A 81 -3.57 15.41 2.51
C VAL A 81 -2.34 14.66 2.00
N PHE A 82 -1.70 15.22 0.98
CA PHE A 82 -0.47 14.69 0.40
C PHE A 82 0.70 15.55 0.88
N SER A 83 1.69 14.93 1.50
CA SER A 83 2.91 15.57 2.02
C SER A 83 4.15 14.88 1.45
N THR A 84 5.29 15.56 1.45
CA THR A 84 6.58 14.93 1.11
C THR A 84 7.67 15.37 2.08
N ILE A 85 8.52 14.42 2.47
CA ILE A 85 9.67 14.64 3.35
C ILE A 85 10.94 14.33 2.56
N PRO A 86 11.87 15.29 2.35
CA PRO A 86 13.13 15.04 1.65
C PRO A 86 13.90 13.87 2.25
N LEU A 87 14.53 13.03 1.40
CA LEU A 87 15.24 11.82 1.85
C LEU A 87 16.46 12.08 2.77
N SER A 88 16.94 13.31 2.83
CA SER A 88 17.99 13.78 3.73
C SER A 88 17.47 14.44 5.02
N SER A 89 16.15 14.54 5.19
CA SER A 89 15.54 15.19 6.35
C SER A 89 15.57 14.27 7.58
N PRO A 90 16.04 14.76 8.75
CA PRO A 90 15.99 13.98 9.99
C PRO A 90 14.56 13.71 10.46
N LEU A 91 13.54 14.36 9.87
CA LEU A 91 12.14 14.08 10.18
C LEU A 91 11.76 12.62 9.88
N LEU A 92 12.42 11.96 8.91
CA LEU A 92 12.21 10.54 8.59
C LEU A 92 12.56 9.59 9.73
N ASP A 93 13.50 9.97 10.61
CA ASP A 93 13.87 9.18 11.79
C ASP A 93 12.93 9.44 12.98
N THR A 94 12.18 10.54 12.95
CA THR A 94 11.29 10.97 14.06
C THR A 94 9.82 10.62 13.84
N ILE A 95 9.36 10.60 12.59
CA ILE A 95 7.96 10.28 12.28
C ILE A 95 7.81 8.76 12.23
N PRO A 96 6.87 8.16 13.00
CA PRO A 96 6.62 6.73 12.94
C PRO A 96 5.92 6.37 11.62
N LEU A 97 6.71 6.13 10.57
CA LEU A 97 6.23 5.69 9.25
C LEU A 97 5.70 4.24 9.26
N SER A 98 5.93 3.49 10.34
CA SER A 98 5.32 2.18 10.55
C SER A 98 3.84 2.32 10.91
N SER A 99 3.03 1.36 10.44
CA SER A 99 1.56 1.38 10.40
C SER A 99 0.83 1.35 11.76
N ALA A 100 1.45 1.83 12.84
CA ALA A 100 0.88 1.87 14.18
C ALA A 100 -0.22 2.93 14.36
N SER A 101 -0.33 3.89 13.44
CA SER A 101 -1.45 4.83 13.37
C SER A 101 -2.21 4.68 12.05
N GLU A 102 -3.52 4.43 12.13
CA GLU A 102 -4.46 4.38 10.99
C GLU A 102 -4.52 5.69 10.19
N GLU A 103 -3.89 6.75 10.69
CA GLU A 103 -3.86 8.08 10.07
C GLU A 103 -2.79 8.26 8.99
N ILE A 104 -1.79 7.38 8.87
CA ILE A 104 -0.87 7.35 7.72
C ILE A 104 -1.31 6.19 6.83
N LEU A 105 -1.97 6.49 5.72
CA LEU A 105 -2.51 5.48 4.81
C LEU A 105 -1.46 4.89 3.88
N LEU A 106 -0.49 5.70 3.45
CA LEU A 106 0.48 5.31 2.44
C LEU A 106 1.78 6.10 2.63
N THR A 107 2.90 5.40 2.42
CA THR A 107 4.21 6.00 2.18
C THR A 107 4.74 5.51 0.83
N PHE A 108 5.31 6.41 0.03
CA PHE A 108 5.90 6.08 -1.27
C PHE A 108 7.24 6.78 -1.42
N ARG A 109 8.29 6.01 -1.73
CA ARG A 109 9.65 6.53 -1.87
C ARG A 109 9.89 6.99 -3.29
N GLU A 110 9.86 8.30 -3.49
CA GLU A 110 10.27 8.94 -4.75
C GLU A 110 11.78 9.23 -4.72
N LYS A 111 12.31 9.80 -5.80
CA LYS A 111 13.72 10.21 -5.85
C LYS A 111 13.95 11.50 -5.04
N GLU A 112 12.94 12.35 -5.01
CA GLU A 112 12.92 13.67 -4.40
C GLU A 112 12.66 13.61 -2.87
N GLY A 113 11.81 12.67 -2.44
CA GLY A 113 11.35 12.56 -1.05
C GLY A 113 10.60 11.27 -0.75
N MET A 114 10.28 11.07 0.53
CA MET A 114 9.23 10.15 0.95
C MET A 114 7.91 10.89 0.91
N THR A 115 7.02 10.51 -0.01
CA THR A 115 5.66 11.03 -0.07
C THR A 115 4.76 10.26 0.89
N LEU A 116 3.86 10.97 1.56
CA LEU A 116 2.91 10.44 2.54
C LEU A 116 1.49 10.86 2.16
N ILE A 117 0.56 9.93 2.29
CA ILE A 117 -0.88 10.23 2.37
C ILE A 117 -1.30 10.00 3.81
N LEU A 118 -1.75 11.05 4.47
CA LEU A 118 -2.12 11.04 5.88
C LEU A 118 -3.30 11.95 6.20
N SER A 119 -3.92 11.78 7.37
CA SER A 119 -4.99 12.67 7.83
C SER A 119 -4.46 14.10 7.94
N LEU A 120 -5.34 15.08 7.68
CA LEU A 120 -5.03 16.50 7.87
C LEU A 120 -4.50 16.78 9.27
N ALA A 121 -5.18 16.25 10.30
CA ALA A 121 -4.81 16.44 11.70
C ALA A 121 -3.39 15.92 11.97
N LYS A 122 -3.01 14.79 11.37
CA LYS A 122 -1.69 14.19 11.55
C LYS A 122 -0.58 14.94 10.81
N ALA A 123 -0.87 15.51 9.65
CA ALA A 123 0.05 16.41 8.97
C ALA A 123 0.30 17.69 9.79
N GLU A 124 -0.74 18.25 10.41
CA GLU A 124 -0.65 19.42 11.28
C GLU A 124 0.08 19.11 12.61
N GLU A 125 -0.17 17.95 13.23
CA GLU A 125 0.56 17.47 14.42
C GLU A 125 2.07 17.36 14.17
N PHE A 126 2.46 16.83 13.00
CA PHE A 126 3.87 16.70 12.60
C PHE A 126 4.48 17.97 12.00
N GLY A 127 3.71 19.07 11.88
CA GLY A 127 4.18 20.32 11.27
C GLY A 127 4.59 20.17 9.80
N LEU A 128 3.99 19.23 9.07
CA LEU A 128 4.33 18.96 7.67
C LEU A 128 3.63 19.92 6.72
N ASN A 129 4.37 20.42 5.72
CA ASN A 129 3.77 21.11 4.59
C ASN A 129 3.00 20.12 3.72
N TYR A 130 1.74 20.42 3.42
CA TYR A 130 0.86 19.53 2.69
C TYR A 130 0.16 20.23 1.52
N GLN A 131 -0.33 19.42 0.58
CA GLN A 131 -1.13 19.83 -0.58
C GLN A 131 -2.35 18.91 -0.72
N PHE A 132 -3.28 19.29 -1.59
CA PHE A 132 -4.43 18.47 -2.02
C PHE A 132 -5.26 17.91 -0.84
N ARG A 133 -5.93 18.82 -0.12
CA ARG A 133 -6.99 18.47 0.84
C ARG A 133 -8.06 17.66 0.10
N SER A 134 -8.21 16.41 0.46
CA SER A 134 -8.98 15.44 -0.32
C SER A 134 -9.83 14.53 0.55
N LYS A 135 -10.90 13.99 -0.04
CA LYS A 135 -11.66 12.88 0.53
C LYS A 135 -11.29 11.59 -0.17
N MET A 136 -11.23 10.51 0.59
CA MET A 136 -11.00 9.17 0.07
C MET A 136 -12.33 8.47 -0.23
N ILE A 137 -12.43 7.87 -1.41
CA ILE A 137 -13.50 6.95 -1.81
C ILE A 137 -12.85 5.59 -2.04
N THR A 138 -13.26 4.57 -1.26
CA THR A 138 -12.83 3.17 -1.50
C THR A 138 -13.76 2.52 -2.52
N CYS A 139 -13.18 1.90 -3.56
CA CYS A 139 -13.89 1.02 -4.48
C CYS A 139 -13.92 -0.41 -3.94
N ASN A 140 -15.05 -0.81 -3.37
CA ASN A 140 -15.26 -2.18 -2.91
C ASN A 140 -15.82 -3.00 -4.08
N VAL A 141 -14.97 -3.86 -4.64
CA VAL A 141 -15.31 -4.79 -5.71
C VAL A 141 -14.53 -6.09 -5.56
N HIS A 142 -15.10 -7.21 -5.98
CA HIS A 142 -14.44 -8.53 -5.93
C HIS A 142 -13.56 -8.75 -7.19
N SER A 143 -12.63 -7.82 -7.42
CA SER A 143 -11.70 -7.87 -8.55
C SER A 143 -10.55 -8.83 -8.29
N SER A 144 -10.03 -9.45 -9.36
CA SER A 144 -8.59 -9.76 -9.40
C SER A 144 -7.83 -8.48 -9.77
N LEU A 145 -6.56 -8.38 -9.39
CA LEU A 145 -5.64 -7.31 -9.81
C LEU A 145 -5.41 -7.25 -11.35
N GLU A 146 -6.04 -8.15 -12.11
CA GLU A 146 -5.84 -8.36 -13.55
C GLU A 146 -6.95 -7.71 -14.41
N ALA A 147 -7.95 -7.06 -13.81
CA ALA A 147 -9.07 -6.47 -14.52
C ALA A 147 -8.70 -5.17 -15.28
N VAL A 148 -8.06 -5.35 -16.45
CA VAL A 148 -7.64 -4.27 -17.33
C VAL A 148 -8.81 -3.34 -17.67
N GLY A 149 -8.63 -2.06 -17.35
CA GLY A 149 -9.56 -0.99 -17.74
C GLY A 149 -10.53 -0.51 -16.66
N PHE A 150 -10.62 -1.16 -15.49
CA PHE A 150 -11.52 -0.72 -14.40
C PHE A 150 -11.26 0.74 -13.98
N ILE A 151 -10.05 1.05 -13.52
CA ILE A 151 -9.63 2.41 -13.16
C ILE A 151 -9.72 3.38 -14.34
N ALA A 152 -9.45 2.92 -15.57
CA ALA A 152 -9.52 3.76 -16.75
C ALA A 152 -10.96 4.22 -17.07
N VAL A 153 -11.97 3.39 -16.79
CA VAL A 153 -13.38 3.79 -16.86
C VAL A 153 -13.67 4.82 -15.77
N LEU A 154 -13.37 4.53 -14.49
CA LEU A 154 -13.68 5.44 -13.39
C LEU A 154 -13.05 6.83 -13.57
N ALA A 155 -11.76 6.88 -13.94
CA ALA A 155 -11.05 8.13 -14.20
C ALA A 155 -11.61 8.91 -15.41
N ARG A 156 -12.08 8.21 -16.46
CA ARG A 156 -12.70 8.84 -17.63
C ARG A 156 -14.04 9.49 -17.27
N GLU A 157 -14.87 8.81 -16.50
CA GLU A 157 -16.20 9.31 -16.13
C GLU A 157 -16.08 10.48 -15.14
N LEU A 158 -15.16 10.42 -14.17
CA LEU A 158 -14.84 11.56 -13.28
C LEU A 158 -14.30 12.77 -14.04
N ALA A 159 -13.47 12.56 -15.07
CA ALA A 159 -12.99 13.64 -15.94
C ALA A 159 -14.05 14.13 -16.96
N GLY A 160 -15.21 13.48 -17.04
CA GLY A 160 -16.27 13.75 -18.01
C GLY A 160 -17.21 14.90 -17.62
N GLN A 161 -18.18 15.16 -18.51
CA GLN A 161 -19.39 15.99 -18.33
C GLN A 161 -19.27 17.19 -17.35
N GLY A 162 -18.81 18.34 -17.85
CA GLY A 162 -18.84 19.60 -17.09
C GLY A 162 -17.49 20.02 -16.54
N ARG A 163 -17.41 20.34 -15.24
CA ARG A 163 -16.18 20.78 -14.57
C ARG A 163 -15.47 19.57 -13.95
N GLY A 164 -14.89 18.74 -14.83
CA GLY A 164 -14.35 17.41 -14.51
C GLY A 164 -13.53 17.34 -13.21
N ILE A 165 -13.71 16.23 -12.50
CA ILE A 165 -13.17 15.97 -11.17
C ILE A 165 -11.79 15.31 -11.31
N GLY A 166 -10.77 16.00 -10.81
CA GLY A 166 -9.43 15.40 -10.67
C GLY A 166 -9.41 14.39 -9.52
N CYS A 167 -8.93 13.18 -9.80
CA CYS A 167 -8.71 12.14 -8.79
C CYS A 167 -7.29 11.58 -8.82
N ASN A 168 -6.68 11.41 -7.66
CA ASN A 168 -5.45 10.62 -7.49
C ASN A 168 -5.87 9.19 -7.10
N VAL A 169 -5.42 8.18 -7.86
CA VAL A 169 -5.78 6.78 -7.63
C VAL A 169 -4.63 6.05 -6.96
N ILE A 170 -4.93 5.32 -5.88
CA ILE A 170 -4.01 4.44 -5.16
C ILE A 170 -4.57 3.03 -5.18
N SER A 171 -3.91 2.12 -5.89
CA SER A 171 -4.26 0.70 -5.87
C SER A 171 -3.66 0.01 -4.64
N GLY A 172 -4.51 -0.27 -3.65
CA GLY A 172 -4.16 -1.12 -2.51
C GLY A 172 -4.21 -2.60 -2.88
N TYR A 173 -3.75 -3.47 -1.98
CA TYR A 173 -3.78 -4.92 -2.20
C TYR A 173 -5.21 -5.49 -2.28
N TYR A 174 -6.13 -4.93 -1.49
CA TYR A 174 -7.52 -5.37 -1.42
C TYR A 174 -8.48 -4.53 -2.27
N HIS A 175 -8.27 -3.21 -2.30
CA HIS A 175 -9.18 -2.24 -2.90
C HIS A 175 -8.42 -1.09 -3.55
N ASP A 176 -9.00 -0.49 -4.57
CA ASP A 176 -8.57 0.80 -5.09
C ASP A 176 -9.16 1.94 -4.25
N HIS A 177 -8.37 2.99 -4.05
CA HIS A 177 -8.73 4.19 -3.30
C HIS A 177 -8.58 5.43 -4.19
N LEU A 178 -9.65 6.20 -4.35
CA LEU A 178 -9.69 7.42 -5.14
C LEU A 178 -9.69 8.62 -4.18
N PHE A 179 -8.71 9.51 -4.33
CA PHE A 179 -8.63 10.76 -3.60
C PHE A 179 -9.11 11.90 -4.49
N VAL A 180 -10.23 12.51 -4.13
CA VAL A 180 -10.84 13.64 -4.84
C VAL A 180 -10.76 14.92 -4.00
N GLN A 181 -10.72 16.08 -4.66
CA GLN A 181 -10.60 17.37 -3.98
C GLN A 181 -11.75 17.58 -2.98
N GLU A 182 -11.43 18.01 -1.76
CA GLU A 182 -12.42 18.40 -0.74
C GLU A 182 -13.33 19.50 -1.31
N GLY A 183 -14.64 19.27 -1.24
CA GLY A 183 -15.70 20.04 -1.90
C GLY A 183 -16.28 19.39 -3.16
N GLN A 184 -15.65 18.36 -3.73
CA GLN A 184 -16.12 17.61 -4.91
C GLN A 184 -16.52 16.15 -4.60
N GLU A 185 -16.47 15.71 -3.33
CA GLU A 185 -16.66 14.31 -2.98
C GLU A 185 -18.06 13.76 -3.27
N GLN A 186 -19.11 14.59 -3.15
CA GLN A 186 -20.49 14.17 -3.45
C GLN A 186 -20.71 14.04 -4.96
N GLU A 187 -20.22 15.03 -5.73
CA GLU A 187 -20.23 14.99 -7.21
C GLU A 187 -19.49 13.75 -7.73
N ALA A 188 -18.34 13.41 -7.12
CA ALA A 188 -17.58 12.21 -7.45
C ALA A 188 -18.34 10.92 -7.13
N MET A 189 -18.99 10.84 -5.95
CA MET A 189 -19.83 9.71 -5.59
C MET A 189 -21.01 9.54 -6.55
N GLU A 190 -21.74 10.62 -6.88
CA GLU A 190 -22.86 10.59 -7.82
C GLU A 190 -22.46 10.07 -9.21
N VAL A 191 -21.32 10.53 -9.75
CA VAL A 191 -20.75 10.06 -11.01
C VAL A 191 -20.40 8.57 -10.93
N LEU A 192 -19.62 8.15 -9.93
CA LEU A 192 -19.16 6.76 -9.80
C LEU A 192 -20.32 5.78 -9.54
N GLU A 193 -21.34 6.18 -8.79
CA GLU A 193 -22.57 5.41 -8.62
C GLU A 193 -23.36 5.29 -9.93
N GLN A 194 -23.39 6.35 -10.75
CA GLN A 194 -24.04 6.28 -12.05
C GLN A 194 -23.33 5.26 -12.95
N VAL A 195 -22.00 5.21 -12.94
CA VAL A 195 -21.23 4.17 -13.66
C VAL A 195 -21.63 2.76 -13.22
N ALA A 196 -21.79 2.52 -11.91
CA ALA A 196 -22.22 1.23 -11.38
C ALA A 196 -23.66 0.87 -11.79
N ARG A 197 -24.60 1.83 -11.73
CA ARG A 197 -25.99 1.67 -12.19
C ARG A 197 -26.05 1.31 -13.68
N ASP A 198 -25.42 2.12 -14.50
CA ASP A 198 -25.28 1.94 -15.95
C ASP A 198 -24.70 0.56 -16.32
N ALA A 199 -23.65 0.11 -15.61
CA ALA A 199 -23.03 -1.18 -15.86
C ALA A 199 -23.95 -2.36 -15.50
N LYS A 200 -24.76 -2.20 -14.45
CA LYS A 200 -25.79 -3.17 -14.05
C LYS A 200 -26.93 -3.24 -15.06
N GLU A 201 -27.36 -2.11 -15.60
CA GLU A 201 -28.39 -2.06 -16.66
C GLU A 201 -27.89 -2.63 -17.99
N ARG A 202 -26.63 -2.40 -18.36
CA ARG A 202 -26.01 -2.98 -19.57
C ARG A 202 -25.62 -4.46 -19.45
N GLY A 203 -25.68 -5.02 -18.24
CA GLY A 203 -25.34 -6.42 -17.94
C GLY A 203 -26.54 -7.29 -17.55
N ALA A 204 -27.75 -6.73 -17.55
CA ALA A 204 -29.02 -7.40 -17.25
C ALA A 204 -29.79 -7.78 -18.53
#